data_AF-A0A3D0ZHG8-F1
#
_entry.id   AF-A0A3D0ZHG8-F1
#
_cell.length_a   1.000
_cell.length_b   1.000
_cell.length_c   1.000
_cell.angle_alpha   90.00
_cell.angle_beta   90.00
_cell.angle_gamma   90.00
#
_symmetry.space_group_name_H-M   'P 1'
#
loop_
_entity.id
_entity.type
_entity.pdbx_description
1 polymer ?
#
loop_
_entity_poly.entity_id
_entity_poly.type
_entity_poly.pdbx_seq_one_letter_code
_entity_poly.pdbx_strand_id
1 'polypeptide(L)'
;LSGLAAEILSGRAFADSLARNAGARIAALATSPLFVTPHATSNTRYDALLEKFALTAREQLTCGCHIHVSVDSDEEGVAVLDRIRSWLPPLMALSSNSPFWNGTDSGYASFRTQAWNRWSSAGPTEIFGSAQAYHQRVADLAATGVVNNPDFDARLSARHPTVEIRVSDVCLDPRDTVLIAALVRGLVETAAREWKSGKEPDMVPAIILRQGAWLASRWGIDGELLHPLTHKPDTARNVIAALHDHVRDALDETGDTVYVEESLDRIFSNGTGASLQRQAYARHGRLADVVSDAVVITHQEPDVYQPLPPVALSLLVPKTVV
;
A
#
# COMPACT_ATOMS: atom_id res chain seq x y z
N LEU A 1 0.88 17.23 3.22
CA LEU A 1 1.55 16.56 2.07
C LEU A 1 2.54 17.44 1.29
N SER A 2 2.78 18.70 1.69
CA SER A 2 3.60 19.65 0.92
C SER A 2 5.02 19.13 0.70
N GLY A 3 5.42 18.96 -0.56
CA GLY A 3 6.75 18.45 -0.95
C GLY A 3 6.76 16.98 -1.33
N LEU A 4 5.91 16.13 -0.72
CA LEU A 4 5.92 14.67 -0.98
C LEU A 4 5.66 14.32 -2.45
N ALA A 5 4.71 15.01 -3.08
CA ALA A 5 4.43 14.83 -4.51
C ALA A 5 5.67 15.15 -5.38
N ALA A 6 6.36 16.25 -5.07
CA ALA A 6 7.57 16.66 -5.78
C ALA A 6 8.73 15.68 -5.55
N GLU A 7 8.86 15.15 -4.33
CA GLU A 7 9.87 14.14 -3.99
C GLU A 7 9.63 12.82 -4.72
N ILE A 8 8.37 12.35 -4.78
CA ILE A 8 8.00 11.14 -5.54
C ILE A 8 8.36 11.32 -7.01
N LEU A 9 8.01 12.46 -7.60
CA LEU A 9 8.32 12.76 -9.00
C LEU A 9 9.82 12.85 -9.26
N SER A 10 10.54 13.56 -8.38
CA SER A 10 11.99 13.67 -8.46
C SER A 10 12.66 12.30 -8.35
N GLY A 11 12.21 11.45 -7.43
CA GLY A 11 12.69 10.08 -7.29
C GLY A 11 12.45 9.23 -8.53
N ARG A 12 11.25 9.31 -9.12
CA ARG A 12 10.92 8.62 -10.38
C ARG A 12 11.77 9.12 -11.54
N ALA A 13 11.91 10.43 -11.70
CA ALA A 13 12.74 11.04 -12.73
C ALA A 13 14.22 10.65 -12.59
N PHE A 14 14.73 10.64 -11.36
CA PHE A 14 16.09 10.21 -11.06
C PHE A 14 16.30 8.73 -11.41
N ALA A 15 15.39 7.85 -10.99
CA ALA A 15 15.45 6.42 -11.35
C ALA A 15 15.42 6.20 -12.87
N ASP A 16 14.56 6.91 -13.61
CA ASP A 16 14.52 6.82 -15.08
C ASP A 16 15.77 7.37 -15.73
N SER A 17 16.37 8.43 -15.18
CA SER A 17 17.66 8.95 -15.68
C SER A 17 18.77 7.89 -15.62
N LEU A 18 18.79 7.08 -14.55
CA LEU A 18 19.74 5.98 -14.39
C LEU A 18 19.42 4.82 -15.34
N ALA A 19 18.13 4.48 -15.51
CA ALA A 19 17.69 3.43 -16.43
C ALA A 19 18.04 3.76 -17.89
N ARG A 20 17.92 5.03 -18.29
CA ARG A 20 18.28 5.50 -19.64
C ARG A 20 19.75 5.30 -19.97
N ASN A 21 20.65 5.39 -18.98
CA ASN A 21 22.08 5.10 -19.18
C ASN A 21 22.34 3.64 -19.58
N ALA A 22 21.39 2.74 -19.27
CA ALA A 22 21.43 1.33 -19.66
C ALA A 22 20.53 1.01 -20.87
N GLY A 23 20.01 2.02 -21.58
CA GLY A 23 19.08 1.81 -22.71
C GLY A 23 17.69 1.36 -22.30
N ALA A 24 17.30 1.55 -21.03
CA ALA A 24 16.02 1.14 -20.47
C ALA A 24 15.18 2.35 -20.01
N ARG A 25 13.93 2.07 -19.61
CA ARG A 25 13.01 3.02 -19.00
C ARG A 25 12.41 2.40 -17.73
N ILE A 26 12.00 3.23 -16.80
CA ILE A 26 11.27 2.79 -15.60
C ILE A 26 9.76 2.79 -15.84
N ALA A 27 9.05 1.83 -15.26
CA ALA A 27 7.60 1.85 -15.18
C ALA A 27 7.16 1.47 -13.77
N ALA A 28 6.28 2.25 -13.16
CA ALA A 28 5.69 1.97 -11.86
C ALA A 28 4.59 0.91 -12.02
N LEU A 29 4.99 -0.36 -12.08
CA LEU A 29 4.12 -1.52 -12.21
C LEU A 29 4.35 -2.48 -11.04
N ALA A 30 3.27 -2.91 -10.39
CA ALA A 30 3.39 -3.81 -9.24
C ALA A 30 3.73 -5.25 -9.61
N THR A 31 3.49 -5.64 -10.86
CA THR A 31 3.90 -6.91 -11.48
C THR A 31 4.27 -6.68 -12.93
N SER A 32 5.08 -7.57 -13.52
CA SER A 32 5.32 -7.53 -14.96
C SER A 32 4.07 -7.97 -15.74
N PRO A 33 3.56 -7.16 -16.68
CA PRO A 33 2.48 -7.59 -17.56
C PRO A 33 2.97 -8.59 -18.62
N LEU A 34 4.26 -8.58 -18.95
CA LEU A 34 4.89 -9.49 -19.91
C LEU A 34 5.37 -10.77 -19.23
N PHE A 35 5.53 -11.82 -20.04
CA PHE A 35 6.31 -12.99 -19.64
C PHE A 35 7.76 -12.57 -19.37
N VAL A 36 8.27 -12.97 -18.21
CA VAL A 36 9.65 -12.66 -17.79
C VAL A 36 10.33 -13.90 -17.25
N THR A 37 11.63 -14.00 -17.49
CA THR A 37 12.51 -14.94 -16.80
C THR A 37 13.23 -14.17 -15.69
N PRO A 38 12.90 -14.39 -14.41
CA PRO A 38 13.57 -13.72 -13.30
C PRO A 38 15.07 -14.04 -13.28
N HIS A 39 15.90 -13.02 -13.05
CA HIS A 39 17.31 -13.20 -12.73
C HIS A 39 17.54 -12.73 -11.29
N ALA A 40 17.92 -13.65 -10.40
CA ALA A 40 18.26 -13.31 -9.04
C ALA A 40 19.56 -12.50 -9.00
N THR A 41 19.62 -11.50 -8.13
CA THR A 41 20.90 -10.87 -7.81
C THR A 41 21.80 -11.92 -7.17
N SER A 42 22.96 -12.18 -7.77
CA SER A 42 23.92 -13.18 -7.27
C SER A 42 24.51 -12.73 -5.94
N ASN A 43 23.92 -13.15 -4.82
CA ASN A 43 24.54 -13.06 -3.50
C ASN A 43 24.01 -14.17 -2.57
N THR A 44 24.82 -14.48 -1.56
CA THR A 44 24.57 -15.55 -0.57
C THR A 44 23.21 -15.44 0.11
N ARG A 45 22.70 -14.21 0.32
CA ARG A 45 21.38 -14.00 0.92
C ARG A 45 20.24 -14.44 -0.01
N TYR A 46 20.31 -14.11 -1.30
CA TYR A 46 19.30 -14.51 -2.27
C TYR A 46 19.36 -16.01 -2.55
N ASP A 47 20.53 -16.62 -2.62
CA ASP A 47 20.68 -18.07 -2.82
C ASP A 47 20.03 -18.85 -1.68
N ALA A 48 20.27 -18.44 -0.43
CA ALA A 48 19.64 -19.04 0.74
C ALA A 48 18.11 -18.89 0.73
N LEU A 49 17.61 -17.75 0.25
CA LEU A 49 16.16 -17.48 0.14
C LEU A 49 15.52 -18.34 -0.97
N LEU A 50 16.19 -18.49 -2.11
CA LEU A 50 15.74 -19.38 -3.20
C LEU A 50 15.74 -20.85 -2.81
N GLU A 51 16.75 -21.31 -2.08
CA GLU A 51 16.80 -22.68 -1.56
C GLU A 51 15.65 -22.94 -0.58
N LYS A 52 15.42 -21.99 0.34
CA LYS A 52 14.44 -22.15 1.41
C LYS A 52 12.99 -22.06 0.96
N PHE A 53 12.66 -21.13 0.07
CA PHE A 53 11.28 -20.85 -0.36
C PHE A 53 10.98 -21.34 -1.78
N ALA A 54 11.98 -21.91 -2.46
CA ALA A 54 11.85 -22.58 -3.75
C ALA A 54 11.04 -21.76 -4.77
N LEU A 55 9.98 -22.35 -5.33
CA LEU A 55 9.16 -21.73 -6.37
C LEU A 55 8.55 -20.40 -5.91
N THR A 56 8.14 -20.28 -4.64
CA THR A 56 7.57 -19.04 -4.11
C THR A 56 8.55 -17.87 -4.21
N ALA A 57 9.84 -18.10 -3.95
CA ALA A 57 10.85 -17.05 -4.12
C ALA A 57 11.10 -16.68 -5.58
N ARG A 58 11.06 -17.67 -6.49
CA ARG A 58 11.27 -17.45 -7.93
C ARG A 58 10.13 -16.68 -8.58
N GLU A 59 8.93 -16.88 -8.06
CA GLU A 59 7.72 -16.21 -8.52
C GLU A 59 7.51 -14.85 -7.81
N GLN A 60 8.45 -14.37 -6.99
CA GLN A 60 8.29 -13.08 -6.30
C GLN A 60 8.92 -11.91 -7.07
N LEU A 61 8.30 -11.55 -8.20
CA LEU A 61 8.64 -10.34 -8.97
C LEU A 61 7.55 -9.27 -8.81
N THR A 62 7.53 -8.67 -7.62
CA THR A 62 6.49 -7.69 -7.26
C THR A 62 7.09 -6.38 -6.75
N CYS A 63 6.45 -5.25 -7.08
CA CYS A 63 6.80 -3.93 -6.55
C CYS A 63 5.66 -3.37 -5.70
N GLY A 64 5.94 -3.06 -4.44
CA GLY A 64 5.00 -2.43 -3.51
C GLY A 64 5.32 -0.96 -3.26
N CYS A 65 4.38 -0.26 -2.65
CA CYS A 65 4.59 1.06 -2.04
C CYS A 65 4.43 0.89 -0.53
N HIS A 66 5.50 1.15 0.23
CA HIS A 66 5.45 1.11 1.69
C HIS A 66 5.46 2.52 2.23
N ILE A 67 4.60 2.79 3.19
CA ILE A 67 4.40 4.12 3.75
C ILE A 67 4.74 4.05 5.23
N HIS A 68 5.71 4.86 5.65
CA HIS A 68 6.12 4.96 7.04
C HIS A 68 5.47 6.19 7.66
N VAL A 69 4.86 6.05 8.83
CA VAL A 69 4.32 7.17 9.60
C VAL A 69 4.92 7.17 10.99
N SER A 70 5.46 8.31 11.42
CA SER A 70 6.10 8.49 12.72
C SER A 70 5.14 8.22 13.89
N VAL A 71 5.64 7.52 14.90
CA VAL A 71 4.93 7.29 16.18
C VAL A 71 5.82 7.66 17.36
N ASP A 72 5.18 8.03 18.47
CA ASP A 72 5.87 8.56 19.65
C ASP A 72 6.53 7.45 20.49
N SER A 73 6.02 6.22 20.41
CA SER A 73 6.59 5.03 21.05
C SER A 73 6.13 3.73 20.38
N ASP A 74 6.74 2.61 20.77
CA ASP A 74 6.31 1.28 20.33
C ASP A 74 4.90 0.93 20.86
N GLU A 75 4.52 1.40 22.04
CA GLU A 75 3.17 1.24 22.58
C GLU A 75 2.14 1.93 21.70
N GLU A 76 2.40 3.17 21.30
CA GLU A 76 1.55 3.88 20.34
C GLU A 76 1.53 3.15 19.00
N GLY A 77 2.70 2.74 18.51
CA GLY A 77 2.82 2.02 17.24
C GLY A 77 2.03 0.71 17.21
N VAL A 78 2.09 -0.10 18.26
CA VAL A 78 1.29 -1.33 18.37
C VAL A 78 -0.19 -1.02 18.53
N ALA A 79 -0.55 0.00 19.31
CA ALA A 79 -1.94 0.41 19.44
C ALA A 79 -2.53 0.88 18.10
N VAL A 80 -1.73 1.55 17.27
CA VAL A 80 -2.07 1.87 15.88
C VAL A 80 -2.24 0.59 15.08
N LEU A 81 -1.26 -0.32 15.07
CA LEU A 81 -1.32 -1.58 14.33
C LEU A 81 -2.62 -2.35 14.61
N ASP A 82 -3.01 -2.46 15.88
CA ASP A 82 -4.22 -3.18 16.30
C ASP A 82 -5.52 -2.54 15.79
N ARG A 83 -5.55 -1.21 15.64
CA ARG A 83 -6.73 -0.42 15.22
C ARG A 83 -6.87 -0.27 13.72
N ILE A 84 -5.76 -0.25 12.98
CA ILE A 84 -5.80 -0.02 11.52
C ILE A 84 -6.15 -1.27 10.69
N ARG A 85 -6.18 -2.45 11.30
CA ARG A 85 -6.25 -3.75 10.60
C ARG A 85 -7.43 -3.85 9.61
N SER A 86 -8.62 -3.44 10.03
CA SER A 86 -9.85 -3.44 9.21
C SER A 86 -9.84 -2.40 8.08
N TRP A 87 -8.95 -1.41 8.15
CA TRP A 87 -8.85 -0.28 7.23
C TRP A 87 -7.76 -0.43 6.17
N LEU A 88 -6.96 -1.50 6.23
CA LEU A 88 -5.91 -1.78 5.23
C LEU A 88 -6.46 -2.24 3.86
N PRO A 89 -7.49 -3.10 3.76
CA PRO A 89 -7.98 -3.56 2.46
C PRO A 89 -8.49 -2.44 1.52
N PRO A 90 -9.21 -1.40 1.98
CA PRO A 90 -9.57 -0.27 1.12
C PRO A 90 -8.36 0.44 0.49
N LEU A 91 -7.24 0.58 1.21
CA LEU A 91 -6.00 1.15 0.65
C LEU A 91 -5.41 0.27 -0.46
N MET A 92 -5.50 -1.05 -0.30
CA MET A 92 -5.10 -2.01 -1.32
C MET A 92 -5.97 -1.88 -2.59
N ALA A 93 -7.28 -1.70 -2.43
CA ALA A 93 -8.19 -1.50 -3.55
C ALA A 93 -7.85 -0.22 -4.34
N LEU A 94 -7.66 0.91 -3.64
CA LEU A 94 -7.29 2.20 -4.23
C LEU A 94 -5.93 2.17 -4.94
N SER A 95 -4.95 1.44 -4.40
CA SER A 95 -3.60 1.37 -4.97
C SER A 95 -3.43 0.33 -6.08
N SER A 96 -4.45 -0.49 -6.36
CA SER A 96 -4.36 -1.67 -7.24
C SER A 96 -3.73 -1.36 -8.61
N ASN A 97 -2.64 -2.07 -8.95
CA ASN A 97 -1.84 -1.81 -10.14
C ASN A 97 -1.10 -3.07 -10.66
N SER A 98 -1.71 -4.24 -10.50
CA SER A 98 -1.14 -5.51 -10.98
C SER A 98 -2.17 -6.48 -11.55
N PRO A 99 -2.92 -6.12 -12.61
CA PRO A 99 -3.90 -7.02 -13.20
C PRO A 99 -3.28 -8.16 -14.01
N PHE A 100 -2.09 -7.96 -14.57
CA PHE A 100 -1.40 -8.94 -15.39
C PHE A 100 -0.29 -9.67 -14.63
N TRP A 101 -0.11 -10.95 -14.93
CA TRP A 101 0.97 -11.80 -14.42
C TRP A 101 1.48 -12.73 -15.50
N ASN A 102 2.78 -12.70 -15.79
CA ASN A 102 3.44 -13.59 -16.76
C ASN A 102 2.73 -13.65 -18.12
N GLY A 103 2.33 -12.48 -18.66
CA GLY A 103 1.69 -12.42 -19.98
C GLY A 103 0.19 -12.69 -20.00
N THR A 104 -0.46 -12.83 -18.84
CA THR A 104 -1.88 -13.19 -18.73
C THR A 104 -2.62 -12.20 -17.84
N ASP A 105 -3.86 -11.82 -18.18
CA ASP A 105 -4.75 -11.14 -17.21
C ASP A 105 -5.09 -12.15 -16.12
N SER A 106 -4.64 -11.86 -14.89
CA SER A 106 -4.82 -12.75 -13.75
C SER A 106 -6.27 -12.81 -13.26
N GLY A 107 -7.11 -11.87 -13.70
CA GLY A 107 -8.43 -11.61 -13.14
C GLY A 107 -8.40 -10.85 -11.82
N TYR A 108 -7.25 -10.51 -11.24
CA TYR A 108 -7.16 -9.67 -10.03
C TYR A 108 -6.96 -8.20 -10.39
N ALA A 109 -7.31 -7.26 -9.51
CA ALA A 109 -6.89 -5.86 -9.62
C ALA A 109 -5.47 -5.67 -9.06
N SER A 110 -5.17 -6.37 -7.95
CA SER A 110 -3.80 -6.51 -7.41
C SER A 110 -3.43 -7.99 -7.32
N PHE A 111 -2.78 -8.52 -8.35
CA PHE A 111 -2.19 -9.85 -8.29
C PHE A 111 -0.95 -9.90 -7.40
N ARG A 112 -0.25 -8.77 -7.20
CA ARG A 112 0.85 -8.67 -6.23
C ARG A 112 0.41 -9.17 -4.85
N THR A 113 -0.78 -8.82 -4.37
CA THR A 113 -1.29 -9.31 -3.09
C THR A 113 -1.38 -10.84 -3.05
N GLN A 114 -1.87 -11.46 -4.13
CA GLN A 114 -1.97 -12.93 -4.20
C GLN A 114 -0.60 -13.60 -4.22
N ALA A 115 0.36 -13.04 -4.95
CA ALA A 115 1.74 -13.52 -4.94
C ALA A 115 2.38 -13.35 -3.55
N TRP A 116 2.20 -12.17 -2.93
CA TRP A 116 2.76 -11.83 -1.62
C TRP A 116 2.20 -12.71 -0.49
N ASN A 117 0.91 -13.06 -0.52
CA ASN A 117 0.29 -13.89 0.52
C ASN A 117 0.78 -15.34 0.58
N ARG A 118 1.69 -15.74 -0.32
CA ARG A 118 2.38 -17.04 -0.25
C ARG A 118 3.56 -17.05 0.72
N TRP A 119 4.03 -15.89 1.17
CA TRP A 119 5.02 -15.80 2.23
C TRP A 119 4.42 -16.25 3.56
N SER A 120 5.18 -17.02 4.34
CA SER A 120 4.68 -17.71 5.54
C SER A 120 4.17 -16.78 6.65
N SER A 121 4.55 -15.50 6.61
CA SER A 121 4.16 -14.48 7.58
C SER A 121 3.40 -13.29 6.97
N ALA A 122 3.06 -13.37 5.68
CA ALA A 122 2.33 -12.30 5.01
C ALA A 122 0.84 -12.28 5.40
N GLY A 123 0.26 -11.08 5.38
CA GLY A 123 -1.16 -10.86 5.63
C GLY A 123 -1.47 -10.16 6.96
N PRO A 124 -2.76 -10.13 7.34
CA PRO A 124 -3.22 -9.44 8.52
C PRO A 124 -2.85 -10.21 9.79
N THR A 125 -2.71 -9.47 10.89
CA THR A 125 -2.35 -10.00 12.20
C THR A 125 -3.55 -10.04 13.15
N GLU A 126 -3.42 -10.89 14.17
CA GLU A 126 -4.24 -10.74 15.38
C GLU A 126 -3.81 -9.50 16.16
N ILE A 127 -4.60 -9.16 17.18
CA ILE A 127 -4.27 -8.09 18.13
C ILE A 127 -3.04 -8.49 18.94
N PHE A 128 -2.11 -7.56 19.08
CA PHE A 128 -0.94 -7.71 19.94
C PHE A 128 -1.21 -7.21 21.36
N GLY A 129 -1.91 -6.08 21.51
CA GLY A 129 -2.32 -5.51 22.79
C GLY A 129 -1.21 -4.76 23.55
N SER A 130 0.08 -5.06 23.31
CA SER A 130 1.21 -4.32 23.86
C SER A 130 2.48 -4.43 23.01
N ALA A 131 3.37 -3.44 23.14
CA ALA A 131 4.71 -3.46 22.56
C ALA A 131 5.49 -4.72 22.95
N GLN A 132 5.42 -5.13 24.22
CA GLN A 132 6.05 -6.34 24.70
C GLN A 132 5.53 -7.60 23.98
N ALA A 133 4.21 -7.74 23.85
CA ALA A 133 3.60 -8.89 23.17
C ALA A 133 3.93 -8.91 21.67
N TYR A 134 3.99 -7.75 21.03
CA TYR A 134 4.45 -7.61 19.65
C TYR A 134 5.90 -8.09 19.49
N HIS A 135 6.82 -7.56 20.30
CA HIS A 135 8.24 -7.92 20.21
C HIS A 135 8.47 -9.40 20.54
N GLN A 136 7.75 -9.95 21.52
CA GLN A 136 7.80 -11.38 21.81
C GLN A 136 7.32 -12.19 20.59
N ARG A 137 6.23 -11.79 19.95
CA ARG A 137 5.73 -12.49 18.75
C ARG A 137 6.71 -12.44 17.59
N VAL A 138 7.36 -11.29 17.36
CA VAL A 138 8.42 -11.14 16.35
C VAL A 138 9.60 -12.05 16.67
N ALA A 139 10.03 -12.10 17.94
CA ALA A 139 11.12 -12.97 18.39
C ALA A 139 10.76 -14.46 18.24
N ASP A 140 9.54 -14.85 18.59
CA ASP A 140 9.06 -16.23 18.45
C ASP A 140 9.04 -16.65 16.97
N LEU A 141 8.58 -15.77 16.07
CA LEU A 141 8.63 -16.01 14.62
C LEU A 141 10.07 -16.16 14.12
N ALA A 142 10.99 -15.30 14.58
CA ALA A 142 12.41 -15.42 14.26
C ALA A 142 13.01 -16.74 14.75
N ALA A 143 12.65 -17.17 15.96
CA ALA A 143 13.11 -18.42 16.57
C ALA A 143 12.65 -19.68 15.83
N THR A 144 11.57 -19.62 15.02
CA THR A 144 11.19 -20.73 14.13
C THR A 144 12.23 -21.04 13.06
N GLY A 145 13.12 -20.09 12.79
CA GLY A 145 14.10 -20.17 11.72
C GLY A 145 13.48 -20.09 10.33
N VAL A 146 12.21 -19.72 10.16
CA VAL A 146 11.54 -19.55 8.84
C VAL A 146 11.67 -18.13 8.31
N VAL A 147 11.32 -17.12 9.11
CA VAL A 147 11.43 -15.69 8.76
C VAL A 147 12.19 -14.95 9.84
N ASN A 148 13.11 -14.06 9.48
CA ASN A 148 13.84 -13.25 10.47
C ASN A 148 13.09 -11.97 10.82
N ASN A 149 12.37 -11.40 9.85
CA ASN A 149 11.50 -10.25 10.02
C ASN A 149 10.16 -10.62 9.38
N PRO A 150 9.02 -10.39 10.06
CA PRO A 150 7.73 -10.75 9.51
C PRO A 150 7.31 -9.82 8.38
N ASP A 151 6.54 -10.39 7.44
CA ASP A 151 6.01 -9.75 6.24
C ASP A 151 4.55 -9.31 6.40
N PHE A 152 4.15 -8.96 7.63
CA PHE A 152 2.81 -8.48 7.97
C PHE A 152 2.37 -7.31 7.07
N ASP A 153 1.05 -7.18 6.90
CA ASP A 153 0.41 -6.10 6.13
C ASP A 153 0.78 -4.70 6.66
N ALA A 154 0.97 -4.58 7.98
CA ALA A 154 1.58 -3.44 8.64
C ALA A 154 2.43 -3.91 9.84
N ARG A 155 3.49 -3.16 10.17
CA ARG A 155 4.41 -3.53 11.28
C ARG A 155 5.11 -2.32 11.89
N LEU A 156 5.70 -2.50 13.07
CA LEU A 156 6.72 -1.56 13.55
C LEU A 156 7.97 -1.68 12.67
N SER A 157 8.50 -0.54 12.25
CA SER A 157 9.77 -0.52 11.52
C SER A 157 10.93 -0.83 12.46
N ALA A 158 11.80 -1.75 12.06
CA ALA A 158 13.00 -2.11 12.83
C ALA A 158 14.09 -1.02 12.83
N ARG A 159 13.97 0.00 11.96
CA ARG A 159 15.02 1.01 11.73
C ARG A 159 14.57 2.43 12.09
N HIS A 160 13.28 2.69 12.04
CA HIS A 160 12.71 4.03 12.19
C HIS A 160 11.55 3.96 13.19
N PRO A 161 11.36 4.96 14.05
CA PRO A 161 10.24 5.02 15.00
C PRO A 161 8.92 5.31 14.27
N THR A 162 8.48 4.32 13.49
CA THR A 162 7.39 4.44 12.52
C THR A 162 6.60 3.15 12.46
N VAL A 163 5.32 3.28 12.13
CA VAL A 163 4.52 2.17 11.61
C VAL A 163 4.70 2.13 10.09
N GLU A 164 5.06 0.97 9.56
CA GLU A 164 5.25 0.69 8.13
C GLU A 164 4.02 -0.04 7.58
N ILE A 165 3.28 0.60 6.68
CA ILE A 165 2.11 0.02 5.98
C ILE A 165 2.55 -0.50 4.62
N ARG A 166 2.25 -1.76 4.30
CA ARG A 166 2.89 -2.51 3.19
C ARG A 166 1.92 -3.15 2.20
N VAL A 167 0.62 -2.92 2.38
CA VAL A 167 -0.45 -3.53 1.56
C VAL A 167 -0.49 -3.00 0.14
N SER A 168 0.00 -1.78 -0.10
CA SER A 168 -0.19 -1.10 -1.38
C SER A 168 0.71 -1.63 -2.49
N ASP A 169 0.14 -1.76 -3.67
CA ASP A 169 0.90 -1.85 -4.91
C ASP A 169 1.68 -0.54 -5.12
N VAL A 170 2.80 -0.60 -5.86
CA VAL A 170 3.36 0.65 -6.40
C VAL A 170 2.31 1.28 -7.32
N CYS A 171 1.88 2.51 -7.05
CA CYS A 171 0.82 3.13 -7.84
C CYS A 171 1.37 3.58 -9.19
N LEU A 172 0.58 3.43 -10.25
CA LEU A 172 1.00 3.82 -11.59
C LEU A 172 1.15 5.35 -11.69
N ASP A 173 0.11 6.07 -11.28
CA ASP A 173 0.09 7.52 -11.19
C ASP A 173 0.73 7.97 -9.85
N PRO A 174 1.69 8.91 -9.86
CA PRO A 174 2.29 9.42 -8.63
C PRO A 174 1.27 10.13 -7.71
N ARG A 175 0.19 10.71 -8.26
CA ARG A 175 -0.89 11.33 -7.46
C ARG A 175 -1.60 10.32 -6.57
N ASP A 176 -1.77 9.09 -7.06
CA ASP A 176 -2.35 8.00 -6.27
C ASP A 176 -1.45 7.65 -5.09
N THR A 177 -0.13 7.65 -5.27
CA THR A 177 0.82 7.43 -4.15
C THR A 177 0.67 8.48 -3.06
N VAL A 178 0.50 9.75 -3.44
CA VAL A 178 0.26 10.86 -2.50
C VAL A 178 -1.08 10.69 -1.78
N LEU A 179 -2.14 10.26 -2.48
CA LEU A 179 -3.44 9.94 -1.87
C LEU A 179 -3.30 8.83 -0.82
N ILE A 180 -2.63 7.72 -1.16
CA ILE A 180 -2.44 6.62 -0.19
C ILE A 180 -1.64 7.12 1.02
N ALA A 181 -0.62 7.96 0.82
CA ALA A 181 0.14 8.55 1.93
C ALA A 181 -0.70 9.44 2.83
N ALA A 182 -1.60 10.25 2.25
CA ALA A 182 -2.55 11.09 2.99
C ALA A 182 -3.49 10.26 3.86
N LEU A 183 -4.12 9.24 3.25
CA LEU A 183 -5.05 8.34 3.93
C LEU A 183 -4.36 7.54 5.03
N VAL A 184 -3.17 7.00 4.77
CA VAL A 184 -2.38 6.27 5.76
C VAL A 184 -1.98 7.16 6.93
N ARG A 185 -1.55 8.40 6.67
CA ARG A 185 -1.24 9.36 7.73
C ARG A 185 -2.47 9.69 8.58
N GLY A 186 -3.60 9.99 7.94
CA GLY A 186 -4.87 10.25 8.61
C GLY A 186 -5.31 9.04 9.45
N LEU A 187 -5.13 7.83 8.92
CA LEU A 187 -5.48 6.58 9.60
C LEU A 187 -4.60 6.32 10.84
N VAL A 188 -3.28 6.53 10.73
CA VAL A 188 -2.35 6.38 11.86
C VAL A 188 -2.61 7.43 12.94
N GLU A 189 -2.86 8.69 12.55
CA GLU A 189 -3.19 9.76 13.50
C GLU A 189 -4.52 9.49 14.22
N THR A 190 -5.54 9.08 13.46
CA THR A 190 -6.85 8.71 14.02
C THR A 190 -6.71 7.54 15.01
N ALA A 191 -6.00 6.48 14.64
CA ALA A 191 -5.77 5.33 15.51
C ALA A 191 -4.97 5.69 16.78
N ALA A 192 -4.00 6.60 16.69
CA ALA A 192 -3.25 7.09 17.84
C ALA A 192 -4.14 7.90 18.80
N ARG A 193 -5.06 8.72 18.28
CA ARG A 193 -6.05 9.45 19.10
C ARG A 193 -7.02 8.52 19.80
N GLU A 194 -7.54 7.53 19.07
CA GLU A 194 -8.42 6.49 19.62
C GLU A 194 -7.74 5.73 20.76
N TRP A 195 -6.46 5.40 20.61
CA TRP A 195 -5.67 4.80 21.69
C TRP A 195 -5.54 5.74 22.89
N LYS A 196 -5.16 7.00 22.68
CA LYS A 196 -5.05 8.01 23.75
C LYS A 196 -6.37 8.25 24.47
N SER A 197 -7.51 8.12 23.80
CA SER A 197 -8.84 8.23 24.39
C SER A 197 -9.35 6.93 25.03
N GLY A 198 -8.57 5.85 25.02
CA GLY A 198 -8.96 4.55 25.59
C GLY A 198 -10.00 3.78 24.77
N LYS A 199 -10.19 4.11 23.48
CA LYS A 199 -11.09 3.34 22.60
C LYS A 199 -10.40 2.03 22.23
N GLU A 200 -11.02 0.90 22.55
CA GLU A 200 -10.50 -0.43 22.23
C GLU A 200 -10.43 -0.68 20.71
N PRO A 201 -9.46 -1.48 20.22
CA PRO A 201 -9.45 -1.92 18.84
C PRO A 201 -10.65 -2.83 18.53
N ASP A 202 -11.02 -2.87 17.26
CA ASP A 202 -11.96 -3.87 16.75
C ASP A 202 -11.37 -5.27 16.93
N MET A 203 -12.11 -6.19 17.55
CA MET A 203 -11.69 -7.57 17.87
C MET A 203 -11.91 -8.55 16.71
N VAL A 204 -12.16 -8.06 15.49
CA VAL A 204 -12.32 -8.93 14.32
C VAL A 204 -11.11 -9.89 14.15
N PRO A 205 -11.36 -11.19 13.95
CA PRO A 205 -10.30 -12.17 13.74
C PRO A 205 -9.54 -11.93 12.42
N ALA A 206 -8.23 -12.21 12.41
CA ALA A 206 -7.40 -12.01 11.21
C ALA A 206 -7.86 -12.82 9.99
N ILE A 207 -8.52 -13.96 10.22
CA ILE A 207 -9.08 -14.79 9.14
C ILE A 207 -10.21 -14.10 8.38
N ILE A 208 -10.97 -13.21 9.02
CA ILE A 208 -11.99 -12.38 8.39
C ILE A 208 -11.34 -11.22 7.63
N LEU A 209 -10.34 -10.57 8.24
CA LEU A 209 -9.54 -9.53 7.58
C LEU A 209 -8.90 -10.02 6.28
N ARG A 210 -8.46 -11.29 6.26
CA ARG A 210 -7.93 -11.94 5.05
C ARG A 210 -8.94 -11.99 3.91
N GLN A 211 -10.25 -12.10 4.21
CA GLN A 211 -11.31 -12.02 3.20
C GLN A 211 -11.41 -10.61 2.61
N GLY A 212 -11.24 -9.58 3.45
CA GLY A 212 -11.19 -8.18 3.00
C GLY A 212 -10.02 -7.93 2.06
N ALA A 213 -8.82 -8.37 2.43
CA ALA A 213 -7.64 -8.29 1.57
C ALA A 213 -7.85 -9.06 0.24
N TRP A 214 -8.48 -10.23 0.28
CA TRP A 214 -8.81 -10.98 -0.93
C TRP A 214 -9.79 -10.22 -1.83
N LEU A 215 -10.92 -9.72 -1.30
CA LEU A 215 -11.91 -8.94 -2.04
C LEU A 215 -11.28 -7.68 -2.68
N ALA A 216 -10.51 -6.92 -1.90
CA ALA A 216 -9.79 -5.75 -2.37
C ALA A 216 -8.82 -6.09 -3.51
N SER A 217 -8.04 -7.16 -3.36
CA SER A 217 -7.11 -7.59 -4.40
C SER A 217 -7.83 -8.08 -5.67
N ARG A 218 -9.00 -8.71 -5.54
CA ARG A 218 -9.74 -9.30 -6.66
C ARG A 218 -10.47 -8.25 -7.47
N TRP A 219 -11.12 -7.31 -6.80
CA TRP A 219 -12.06 -6.38 -7.41
C TRP A 219 -11.55 -4.95 -7.52
N GLY A 220 -10.54 -4.56 -6.73
CA GLY A 220 -10.12 -3.18 -6.66
C GLY A 220 -11.30 -2.27 -6.29
N ILE A 221 -11.48 -1.19 -7.04
CA ILE A 221 -12.61 -0.27 -6.85
C ILE A 221 -13.87 -0.66 -7.65
N ASP A 222 -13.81 -1.71 -8.47
CA ASP A 222 -14.85 -2.05 -9.45
C ASP A 222 -15.89 -3.06 -8.92
N GLY A 223 -15.77 -3.48 -7.64
CA GLY A 223 -16.67 -4.47 -7.05
C GLY A 223 -16.94 -4.26 -5.57
N GLU A 224 -17.33 -5.34 -4.89
CA GLU A 224 -17.59 -5.32 -3.45
C GLU A 224 -16.30 -5.43 -2.64
N LEU A 225 -16.23 -4.64 -1.57
CA LEU A 225 -15.19 -4.68 -0.55
C LEU A 225 -15.79 -5.11 0.78
N LEU A 226 -14.97 -5.64 1.67
CA LEU A 226 -15.39 -5.89 3.04
C LEU A 226 -15.43 -4.57 3.81
N HIS A 227 -16.61 -4.17 4.28
CA HIS A 227 -16.78 -2.91 4.99
C HIS A 227 -16.06 -2.95 6.36
N PRO A 228 -15.16 -2.00 6.69
CA PRO A 228 -14.30 -2.04 7.88
C PRO A 228 -15.07 -2.09 9.20
N LEU A 229 -16.25 -1.46 9.28
CA LEU A 229 -17.07 -1.43 10.51
C LEU A 229 -18.07 -2.59 10.65
N THR A 230 -18.62 -3.11 9.55
CA THR A 230 -19.71 -4.10 9.61
C THR A 230 -19.24 -5.52 9.29
N HIS A 231 -18.05 -5.64 8.69
CA HIS A 231 -17.44 -6.88 8.19
C HIS A 231 -18.36 -7.65 7.24
N LYS A 232 -19.14 -6.92 6.45
CA LYS A 232 -19.98 -7.43 5.37
C LYS A 232 -19.57 -6.82 4.04
N PRO A 233 -19.81 -7.51 2.92
CA PRO A 233 -19.63 -6.91 1.60
C PRO A 233 -20.46 -5.64 1.46
N ASP A 234 -19.86 -4.62 0.86
CA ASP A 234 -20.51 -3.38 0.43
C ASP A 234 -19.78 -2.84 -0.81
N THR A 235 -20.38 -1.89 -1.51
CA THR A 235 -19.76 -1.27 -2.70
C THR A 235 -18.44 -0.60 -2.33
N ALA A 236 -17.46 -0.64 -3.23
CA ALA A 236 -16.19 0.05 -3.02
C ALA A 236 -16.36 1.54 -2.66
N ARG A 237 -17.36 2.22 -3.26
CA ARG A 237 -17.68 3.61 -2.94
C ARG A 237 -18.08 3.81 -1.49
N ASN A 238 -18.99 2.98 -0.96
CA ASN A 238 -19.42 3.07 0.43
C ASN A 238 -18.26 2.78 1.40
N VAL A 239 -17.46 1.74 1.09
CA VAL A 239 -16.31 1.36 1.91
C VAL A 239 -15.24 2.44 1.94
N ILE A 240 -14.93 3.05 0.79
CA ILE A 240 -13.94 4.13 0.69
C ILE A 240 -14.46 5.42 1.32
N ALA A 241 -15.76 5.72 1.19
CA ALA A 241 -16.38 6.83 1.91
C ALA A 241 -16.29 6.64 3.43
N ALA A 242 -16.53 5.43 3.94
CA ALA A 242 -16.35 5.12 5.35
C ALA A 242 -14.89 5.29 5.83
N LEU A 243 -13.91 4.91 5.00
CA LEU A 243 -12.49 5.19 5.30
C LEU A 243 -12.23 6.70 5.35
N HIS A 244 -12.69 7.45 4.34
CA HIS A 244 -12.51 8.90 4.28
C HIS A 244 -13.13 9.59 5.51
N ASP A 245 -14.37 9.24 5.85
CA ASP A 245 -15.07 9.78 7.02
C ASP A 245 -14.36 9.40 8.32
N HIS A 246 -13.80 8.19 8.42
CA HIS A 246 -13.04 7.77 9.59
C HIS A 246 -11.80 8.62 9.84
N VAL A 247 -11.14 9.11 8.79
CA VAL A 247 -9.89 9.89 8.89
C VAL A 247 -10.09 11.40 8.68
N ARG A 248 -11.33 11.85 8.47
CA ARG A 248 -11.67 13.22 8.05
C ARG A 248 -11.06 14.28 8.96
N ASP A 249 -11.23 14.16 10.27
CA ASP A 249 -10.72 15.12 11.25
C ASP A 249 -9.19 15.30 11.14
N ALA A 250 -8.46 14.19 10.93
CA ALA A 250 -7.00 14.22 10.76
C ALA A 250 -6.58 14.83 9.40
N LEU A 251 -7.39 14.66 8.37
CA LEU A 251 -7.15 15.30 7.06
C LEU A 251 -7.40 16.80 7.13
N ASP A 252 -8.49 17.23 7.78
CA ASP A 252 -8.90 18.64 7.91
C ASP A 252 -7.82 19.45 8.64
N GLU A 253 -7.30 18.94 9.75
CA GLU A 253 -6.25 19.60 10.53
C GLU A 253 -4.94 19.78 9.74
N THR A 254 -4.72 18.94 8.73
CA THR A 254 -3.49 18.98 7.94
C THR A 254 -3.68 19.63 6.58
N GLY A 255 -4.91 20.09 6.27
CA GLY A 255 -5.26 20.75 5.01
C GLY A 255 -5.29 19.81 3.80
N ASP A 256 -5.38 18.50 4.00
CA ASP A 256 -5.29 17.49 2.94
C ASP A 256 -6.67 17.08 2.37
N THR A 257 -7.78 17.44 3.03
CA THR A 257 -9.12 16.96 2.70
C THR A 257 -9.50 17.18 1.24
N VAL A 258 -9.34 18.41 0.74
CA VAL A 258 -9.66 18.75 -0.66
C VAL A 258 -8.89 17.87 -1.64
N TYR A 259 -7.58 17.68 -1.42
CA TYR A 259 -6.75 16.84 -2.27
C TYR A 259 -7.20 15.38 -2.25
N VAL A 260 -7.58 14.87 -1.07
CA VAL A 260 -8.07 13.51 -0.92
C VAL A 260 -9.39 13.32 -1.65
N GLU A 261 -10.35 14.22 -1.46
CA GLU A 261 -11.67 14.17 -2.12
C GLU A 261 -11.52 14.22 -3.66
N GLU A 262 -10.75 15.18 -4.18
CA GLU A 262 -10.47 15.29 -5.63
C GLU A 262 -9.76 14.03 -6.18
N SER A 263 -8.82 13.46 -5.42
CA SER A 263 -8.10 12.26 -5.84
C SER A 263 -8.99 11.02 -5.82
N LEU A 264 -9.90 10.91 -4.85
CA LEU A 264 -10.89 9.83 -4.80
C LEU A 264 -11.87 9.93 -5.98
N ASP A 265 -12.37 11.13 -6.27
CA ASP A 265 -13.25 11.36 -7.42
C ASP A 265 -12.57 11.01 -8.75
N ARG A 266 -11.29 11.37 -8.90
CA ARG A 266 -10.47 10.99 -10.05
C ARG A 266 -10.34 9.48 -10.17
N ILE A 267 -10.02 8.76 -9.09
CA ILE A 267 -9.90 7.29 -9.11
C ILE A 267 -11.24 6.65 -9.50
N PHE A 268 -12.37 7.10 -8.95
CA PHE A 268 -13.67 6.55 -9.31
C PHE A 268 -14.11 6.89 -10.74
N SER A 269 -13.62 7.99 -11.31
CA SER A 269 -13.96 8.41 -12.68
C SER A 269 -13.08 7.72 -13.73
N ASN A 270 -11.78 7.59 -13.45
CA ASN A 270 -10.78 7.15 -14.43
C ASN A 270 -10.31 5.70 -14.21
N GLY A 271 -10.53 5.16 -13.02
CA GLY A 271 -10.01 3.87 -12.57
C GLY A 271 -8.64 3.98 -11.88
N THR A 272 -8.18 2.85 -11.35
CA THR A 272 -6.83 2.71 -10.75
C THR A 272 -5.80 2.37 -11.83
N GLY A 273 -4.52 2.21 -11.42
CA GLY A 273 -3.48 1.69 -12.31
C GLY A 273 -3.86 0.36 -12.99
N ALA A 274 -4.60 -0.52 -12.29
CA ALA A 274 -5.11 -1.75 -12.87
C ALA A 274 -6.13 -1.51 -14.00
N SER A 275 -7.06 -0.57 -13.80
CA SER A 275 -8.04 -0.18 -14.82
C SER A 275 -7.35 0.41 -16.06
N LEU A 276 -6.37 1.31 -15.85
CA LEU A 276 -5.59 1.93 -16.92
C LEU A 276 -4.79 0.90 -17.72
N GLN A 277 -4.15 -0.07 -17.06
CA GLN A 277 -3.46 -1.17 -17.75
C GLN A 277 -4.42 -2.01 -18.61
N ARG A 278 -5.63 -2.33 -18.12
CA ARG A 278 -6.63 -3.06 -18.90
C ARG A 278 -7.18 -2.24 -20.07
N GLN A 279 -7.39 -0.94 -19.88
CA GLN A 279 -7.77 -0.03 -20.96
C GLN A 279 -6.70 0.01 -22.06
N ALA A 280 -5.43 0.11 -21.68
CA ALA A 280 -4.29 0.08 -22.60
C ALA A 280 -4.29 -1.22 -23.43
N TYR A 281 -4.47 -2.37 -22.76
CA TYR A 281 -4.57 -3.67 -23.42
C TYR A 281 -5.78 -3.77 -24.37
N ALA A 282 -6.96 -3.30 -23.95
CA ALA A 282 -8.20 -3.42 -24.70
C ALA A 282 -8.19 -2.67 -26.05
N ARG A 283 -7.33 -1.65 -26.21
CA ARG A 283 -7.21 -0.89 -27.48
C ARG A 283 -6.81 -1.78 -28.66
N HIS A 284 -5.84 -2.69 -28.46
CA HIS A 284 -5.30 -3.52 -29.55
C HIS A 284 -5.02 -4.99 -29.17
N GLY A 285 -5.26 -5.40 -27.92
CA GLY A 285 -4.94 -6.74 -27.42
C GLY A 285 -3.44 -7.00 -27.22
N ARG A 286 -2.63 -5.96 -27.02
CA ARG A 286 -1.16 -6.07 -26.93
C ARG A 286 -0.65 -5.63 -25.56
N LEU A 287 0.08 -6.52 -24.88
CA LEU A 287 0.72 -6.20 -23.59
C LEU A 287 1.85 -5.17 -23.73
N ALA A 288 2.43 -5.02 -24.91
CA ALA A 288 3.38 -3.95 -25.19
C ALA A 288 2.75 -2.55 -25.04
N ASP A 289 1.45 -2.40 -25.34
CA ASP A 289 0.74 -1.12 -25.17
C ASP A 289 0.58 -0.81 -23.67
N VAL A 290 0.36 -1.83 -22.83
CA VAL A 290 0.32 -1.70 -21.36
C VAL A 290 1.63 -1.14 -20.82
N VAL A 291 2.76 -1.72 -21.23
CA VAL A 291 4.09 -1.25 -20.81
C VAL A 291 4.37 0.16 -21.32
N SER A 292 4.04 0.45 -22.58
CA SER A 292 4.29 1.76 -23.18
C SER A 292 3.52 2.87 -22.47
N ASP A 293 2.23 2.67 -22.22
CA ASP A 293 1.40 3.62 -21.48
C ASP A 293 1.87 3.76 -20.04
N ALA A 294 2.26 2.65 -19.40
CA ALA A 294 2.75 2.69 -18.03
C ALA A 294 4.02 3.53 -17.90
N VAL A 295 4.95 3.43 -18.84
CA VAL A 295 6.15 4.30 -18.90
C VAL A 295 5.74 5.77 -19.05
N VAL A 296 4.73 6.08 -19.86
CA VAL A 296 4.26 7.47 -20.02
C VAL A 296 3.67 7.98 -18.70
N ILE A 297 2.68 7.29 -18.13
CA ILE A 297 1.97 7.71 -16.91
C ILE A 297 2.92 7.81 -15.72
N THR A 298 3.90 6.90 -15.61
CA THR A 298 4.90 6.92 -14.53
C THR A 298 5.63 8.26 -14.42
N HIS A 299 5.82 8.95 -15.55
CA HIS A 299 6.60 10.18 -15.67
C HIS A 299 5.78 11.41 -16.03
N GLN A 300 4.45 11.31 -16.11
CA GLN A 300 3.62 12.49 -16.34
C GLN A 300 3.75 13.43 -15.13
N GLU A 301 4.08 14.70 -15.38
CA GLU A 301 3.98 15.73 -14.35
C GLU A 301 2.50 15.91 -14.01
N PRO A 302 2.12 15.79 -12.73
CA PRO A 302 0.76 16.10 -12.33
C PRO A 302 0.52 17.60 -12.52
N ASP A 303 -0.69 17.96 -12.95
CA ASP A 303 -1.18 19.33 -12.80
C ASP A 303 -1.04 19.71 -11.33
N VAL A 304 -0.15 20.66 -11.03
CA VAL A 304 0.37 20.91 -9.69
C VAL A 304 -0.74 21.45 -8.79
N TYR A 305 -1.18 20.67 -7.81
CA TYR A 305 -1.93 21.19 -6.65
C TYR A 305 -0.95 21.80 -5.65
N GLN A 306 -1.13 23.09 -5.34
CA GLN A 306 -0.44 23.75 -4.23
C GLN A 306 -1.30 23.59 -2.96
N PRO A 307 -0.85 22.81 -1.95
CA PRO A 307 -1.57 22.77 -0.69
C PRO A 307 -1.63 24.17 -0.07
N LEU A 308 -2.78 24.52 0.51
CA LEU A 308 -2.95 25.78 1.23
C LEU A 308 -1.90 25.88 2.35
N PRO A 309 -1.36 27.09 2.63
CA PRO A 309 -0.42 27.27 3.72
C PRO A 309 -1.07 26.84 5.05
N PRO A 310 -0.30 26.28 6.01
CA PRO A 310 -0.85 25.77 7.26
C PRO A 310 -1.59 26.89 7.99
N VAL A 311 -2.85 26.63 8.35
CA VAL A 311 -3.61 27.49 9.26
C VAL A 311 -2.95 27.36 10.63
N ALA A 312 -2.59 28.49 11.25
CA ALA A 312 -1.95 28.52 12.56
C ALA A 312 -2.88 27.92 13.63
N LEU A 313 -2.67 26.64 13.96
CA LEU A 313 -3.30 25.93 15.07
C LEU A 313 -2.19 25.50 16.05
N SER A 314 -2.36 25.88 17.31
CA SER A 314 -1.41 25.60 18.38
C SER A 314 -1.49 24.15 18.86
N LEU A 315 -0.31 23.55 19.06
CA LEU A 315 0.02 22.42 19.95
C LEU A 315 -0.55 21.04 19.59
N LEU A 316 -0.20 20.53 18.41
CA LEU A 316 0.08 19.11 18.13
C LEU A 316 1.04 19.08 16.94
N VAL A 317 2.17 18.37 17.03
CA VAL A 317 3.04 18.14 15.86
C VAL A 317 2.37 17.04 15.04
N PRO A 318 1.84 17.32 13.83
CA PRO A 318 1.19 16.28 13.04
C PRO A 318 2.19 15.17 12.70
N LYS A 319 1.74 13.91 12.75
CA LYS A 319 2.57 12.76 12.36
C LYS A 319 3.12 12.96 10.94
N THR A 320 4.36 12.56 10.72
CA THR A 320 5.07 12.77 9.45
C THR A 320 5.13 11.47 8.66
N VAL A 321 4.85 11.54 7.35
CA VAL A 321 5.17 10.43 6.43
C VAL A 321 6.66 10.52 6.09
N VAL A 322 7.38 9.42 6.24
CA VAL A 322 8.81 9.28 5.96
C VAL A 322 9.04 8.33 4.79
#